data_AF-A0A496YNC1-F1
#
_entry.id   AF-A0A496YNC1-F1
#
_cell.length_a   1.000
_cell.length_b   1.000
_cell.length_c   1.000
_cell.angle_alpha   90.00
_cell.angle_beta   90.00
_cell.angle_gamma   90.00
#
_symmetry.space_group_name_H-M   'P 1'
#
loop_
_entity.id
_entity.type
_entity.pdbx_description
1 polymer ?
#
loop_
_entity_poly.entity_id
_entity_poly.type
_entity_poly.pdbx_seq_one_letter_code
_entity_poly.pdbx_strand_id
1 'polypeptide(L)'
;MPAKYVIHTEPVENRFKPLSKSGILAWEEGCLKCPVCVKRQCVYGVYNKRGIDARQMLDSIDYLCMNCFRCIQNCPKELIHKSVNPEYKEMGDYHWSADIISRQWYQAETGKIPVSGAGYPGPF
;
A
#
# COMPACT_ATOMS: atom_id res chain seq x y z
N MET A 1 30.59 -15.34 30.85
CA MET A 1 29.15 -15.05 30.65
C MET A 1 28.56 -16.23 29.88
N PRO A 2 27.49 -16.90 30.33
CA PRO A 2 26.90 -17.98 29.54
C PRO A 2 26.38 -17.41 28.21
N ALA A 3 26.51 -18.19 27.14
CA ALA A 3 26.00 -17.79 25.83
C ALA A 3 24.49 -17.55 25.96
N LYS A 4 24.06 -16.29 25.75
CA LYS A 4 22.63 -15.97 25.70
C LYS A 4 22.03 -16.75 24.53
N TYR A 5 21.01 -17.54 24.80
CA TYR A 5 20.24 -18.20 23.77
C TYR A 5 19.57 -17.12 22.90
N VAL A 6 19.89 -17.10 21.61
CA VAL A 6 19.31 -16.18 20.63
C VAL A 6 18.45 -17.01 19.69
N ILE A 7 17.15 -16.69 19.62
CA ILE A 7 16.25 -17.26 18.63
C ILE A 7 16.42 -16.45 17.35
N HIS A 8 16.91 -17.10 16.30
CA HIS A 8 16.92 -16.50 14.96
C HIS A 8 15.50 -16.51 14.41
N THR A 9 14.98 -15.33 14.11
CA THR A 9 13.66 -15.14 13.50
C THR A 9 13.83 -14.55 12.11
N GLU A 10 12.94 -14.93 11.20
CA GLU A 10 12.84 -14.37 9.86
C GLU A 10 11.44 -13.78 9.65
N PRO A 11 11.32 -12.66 8.92
CA PRO A 11 10.01 -12.09 8.61
C PRO A 11 9.26 -13.03 7.65
N VAL A 12 8.00 -13.32 8.00
CA VAL A 12 7.10 -14.12 7.17
C VAL A 12 6.03 -13.19 6.59
N GLU A 13 5.63 -13.46 5.34
CA GLU A 13 4.54 -12.70 4.74
C GLU A 13 3.24 -12.81 5.54
N ASN A 14 2.49 -11.72 5.54
CA ASN A 14 1.16 -11.67 6.10
C ASN A 14 0.21 -12.68 5.44
N ARG A 15 -0.63 -13.32 6.26
CA ARG A 15 -1.68 -14.22 5.77
C ARG A 15 -2.74 -13.46 4.97
N PHE A 16 -3.04 -12.24 5.38
CA PHE A 16 -4.01 -11.35 4.74
C PHE A 16 -3.31 -10.06 4.32
N LYS A 17 -3.52 -9.60 3.08
CA LYS A 17 -3.00 -8.31 2.63
C LYS A 17 -3.82 -7.19 3.29
N PRO A 18 -3.15 -6.10 3.74
CA PRO A 18 -3.84 -5.00 4.41
C PRO A 18 -4.65 -4.19 3.42
N LEU A 19 -5.78 -3.65 3.89
CA LEU A 19 -6.55 -2.68 3.13
C LEU A 19 -5.78 -1.37 3.01
N SER A 20 -5.55 -0.93 1.78
CA SER A 20 -4.92 0.35 1.51
C SER A 20 -5.89 1.51 1.69
N LYS A 21 -5.41 2.62 2.27
CA LYS A 21 -6.19 3.86 2.43
C LYS A 21 -6.76 4.42 1.13
N SER A 22 -6.10 4.16 0.01
CA SER A 22 -6.48 4.71 -1.29
C SER A 22 -6.19 3.72 -2.40
N GLY A 23 -7.12 3.59 -3.34
CA GLY A 23 -6.98 2.76 -4.54
C GLY A 23 -6.56 3.60 -5.75
N ILE A 24 -6.07 2.92 -6.79
CA ILE A 24 -5.78 3.54 -8.08
C ILE A 24 -6.92 3.25 -9.05
N LEU A 25 -7.52 4.31 -9.60
CA LEU A 25 -8.49 4.22 -10.68
C LEU A 25 -7.78 4.59 -11.98
N ALA A 26 -7.61 3.63 -12.88
CA ALA A 26 -6.93 3.84 -14.15
C ALA A 26 -7.84 3.47 -15.32
N TRP A 27 -8.29 4.47 -16.06
CA TRP A 27 -9.13 4.28 -17.23
C TRP A 27 -8.29 3.75 -18.39
N GLU A 28 -8.78 2.72 -19.07
CA GLU A 28 -8.16 2.22 -20.30
C GLU A 28 -8.62 3.00 -21.53
N GLU A 29 -9.87 3.48 -21.49
CA GLU A 29 -10.45 4.34 -22.51
C GLU A 29 -9.68 5.66 -22.57
N GLY A 30 -9.30 6.07 -23.79
CA GLY A 30 -8.49 7.27 -24.01
C GLY A 30 -6.99 7.10 -23.78
N CYS A 31 -6.51 5.90 -23.40
CA CYS A 31 -5.08 5.64 -23.22
C CYS A 31 -4.32 5.72 -24.55
N LEU A 32 -3.36 6.66 -24.63
CA LEU A 32 -2.54 6.89 -25.83
C LEU A 32 -1.50 5.81 -26.11
N LYS A 33 -1.32 4.84 -25.20
CA LYS A 33 -0.22 3.85 -25.24
C LYS A 33 1.14 4.53 -25.50
N CYS A 34 1.45 5.55 -24.70
CA CYS A 34 2.65 6.37 -24.87
C CYS A 34 3.92 5.51 -25.02
N PRO A 35 4.89 5.91 -25.88
CA PRO A 35 6.15 5.18 -26.05
C PRO A 35 6.89 4.96 -24.72
N VAL A 36 6.85 5.96 -23.84
CA VAL A 36 7.36 5.89 -22.47
C VAL A 36 6.17 5.97 -21.51
N CYS A 37 5.69 4.80 -21.06
CA CYS A 37 4.52 4.73 -20.18
C CYS A 37 4.91 5.02 -18.72
N VAL A 38 4.20 5.96 -18.09
CA VAL A 38 4.38 6.30 -16.66
C VAL A 38 4.14 5.11 -15.72
N LYS A 39 3.31 4.14 -16.12
CA LYS A 39 3.09 2.90 -15.36
C LYS A 39 4.40 2.10 -15.23
N ARG A 40 5.22 2.07 -16.29
CA ARG A 40 6.53 1.39 -16.30
C ARG A 40 7.60 2.16 -15.52
N GLN A 41 7.41 3.46 -15.32
CA GLN A 41 8.31 4.34 -14.54
C GLN A 41 7.99 4.36 -13.03
N CYS A 42 7.11 3.49 -12.55
CA CYS A 42 6.85 3.35 -11.12
C CYS A 42 8.13 2.92 -10.39
N VAL A 43 8.63 3.76 -9.48
CA VAL A 43 9.86 3.51 -8.71
C VAL A 43 9.80 2.18 -7.94
N TYR A 44 8.61 1.81 -7.48
CA TYR A 44 8.37 0.58 -6.72
C TYR A 44 8.01 -0.62 -7.60
N GLY A 45 7.94 -0.45 -8.92
CA GLY A 45 7.64 -1.53 -9.87
C GLY A 45 6.24 -2.14 -9.72
N VAL A 46 5.30 -1.41 -9.08
CA VAL A 46 3.97 -1.96 -8.72
C VAL A 46 3.20 -2.46 -9.94
N TYR A 47 3.20 -1.69 -11.03
CA TYR A 47 2.50 -2.10 -12.26
C TYR A 47 3.11 -3.34 -12.92
N ASN A 48 4.40 -3.63 -12.71
CA ASN A 48 5.05 -4.82 -13.26
C ASN A 48 4.71 -6.07 -12.43
N LYS A 49 4.44 -5.88 -11.14
CA LYS A 49 4.04 -6.93 -10.20
C LYS A 49 2.51 -7.09 -10.12
N ARG A 50 1.77 -6.45 -11.03
CA ARG A 50 0.31 -6.39 -10.96
C ARG A 50 -0.28 -7.78 -11.17
N GLY A 51 -1.05 -8.24 -10.20
CA GLY A 51 -1.84 -9.46 -10.23
C GLY A 51 -3.07 -9.33 -9.33
N ILE A 52 -3.93 -10.34 -9.37
CA ILE A 52 -5.13 -10.41 -8.54
C ILE A 52 -4.90 -11.48 -7.48
N ASP A 53 -5.08 -11.11 -6.20
CA ASP A 53 -5.12 -12.09 -5.11
C ASP A 53 -6.49 -12.78 -5.14
N ALA A 54 -6.52 -14.04 -5.57
CA ALA A 54 -7.74 -14.82 -5.69
C ALA A 54 -8.45 -15.08 -4.35
N ARG A 55 -7.73 -15.04 -3.21
CA ARG A 55 -8.34 -15.29 -1.89
C ARG A 55 -9.11 -14.08 -1.36
N GLN A 56 -8.58 -12.89 -1.62
CA GLN A 56 -9.15 -11.64 -1.13
C GLN A 56 -9.89 -10.84 -2.20
N MET A 57 -9.78 -11.27 -3.47
CA MET A 57 -10.29 -10.57 -4.63
C MET A 57 -9.74 -9.13 -4.74
N LEU A 58 -8.50 -8.92 -4.31
CA LEU A 58 -7.82 -7.62 -4.36
C LEU A 58 -6.86 -7.53 -5.52
N ASP A 59 -6.79 -6.34 -6.13
CA ASP A 59 -5.69 -6.02 -7.02
C ASP A 59 -4.44 -5.71 -6.19
N SER A 60 -3.34 -6.36 -6.54
CA SER A 60 -2.02 -6.11 -5.94
C SER A 60 -1.61 -4.64 -5.92
N ILE A 61 -2.12 -3.83 -6.86
CA ILE A 61 -1.83 -2.39 -6.90
C ILE A 61 -2.33 -1.68 -5.65
N ASP A 62 -3.43 -2.14 -5.05
CA ASP A 62 -4.04 -1.49 -3.91
C ASP A 62 -3.12 -1.59 -2.69
N TYR A 63 -2.60 -2.78 -2.38
CA TYR A 63 -1.71 -2.96 -1.21
C TYR A 63 -0.22 -2.71 -1.48
N LEU A 64 0.26 -2.75 -2.75
CA LEU A 64 1.67 -2.48 -3.07
C LEU A 64 1.97 -1.00 -3.36
N CYS A 65 0.96 -0.18 -3.62
CA CYS A 65 1.16 1.23 -3.95
C CYS A 65 1.63 2.07 -2.76
N MET A 66 2.81 2.66 -2.86
CA MET A 66 3.39 3.56 -1.85
C MET A 66 2.92 5.02 -1.96
N ASN A 67 1.81 5.28 -2.66
CA ASN A 67 1.16 6.59 -2.65
C ASN A 67 2.02 7.79 -3.10
N CYS A 68 3.00 7.59 -3.99
CA CYS A 68 3.92 8.64 -4.44
C CYS A 68 3.38 9.62 -5.49
N PHE A 69 2.16 9.40 -6.01
CA PHE A 69 1.48 10.21 -7.04
C PHE A 69 2.19 10.40 -8.39
N ARG A 70 3.37 9.82 -8.61
CA ARG A 70 4.14 9.98 -9.85
C ARG A 70 3.38 9.53 -11.10
N CYS A 71 2.63 8.43 -11.04
CA CYS A 71 1.86 7.94 -12.20
C CYS A 71 0.67 8.86 -12.54
N ILE A 72 0.09 9.52 -11.54
CA ILE A 72 -1.03 10.45 -11.70
C ILE A 72 -0.54 11.73 -12.37
N GLN A 73 0.50 12.35 -11.80
CA GLN A 73 1.02 13.64 -12.25
C GLN A 73 1.65 13.61 -13.65
N ASN A 74 2.22 12.47 -14.05
CA ASN A 74 2.94 12.38 -15.32
C ASN A 74 2.09 11.79 -16.46
N CYS A 75 0.86 11.35 -16.21
CA CYS A 75 0.01 10.81 -17.27
C CYS A 75 -0.45 11.96 -18.18
N PRO A 76 -0.05 12.03 -19.46
CA PRO A 76 -0.37 13.19 -20.30
C PRO A 76 -1.86 13.37 -20.61
N LYS A 77 -2.65 12.30 -20.45
CA LYS A 77 -4.11 12.30 -20.60
C LYS A 77 -4.84 12.28 -19.25
N GLU A 78 -4.11 12.35 -18.15
CA GLU A 78 -4.67 12.42 -16.79
C GLU A 78 -5.62 11.26 -16.45
N LEU A 79 -5.44 10.08 -17.06
CA LEU A 79 -6.36 8.92 -16.94
C LEU A 79 -6.18 8.12 -15.65
N ILE A 80 -5.16 8.44 -14.87
CA ILE A 80 -4.83 7.72 -13.64
C ILE A 80 -5.21 8.64 -12.49
N HIS A 81 -6.19 8.21 -11.71
CA HIS A 81 -6.67 8.91 -10.54
C HIS A 81 -6.48 8.06 -9.29
N LYS A 82 -6.68 8.71 -8.16
CA LYS A 82 -6.62 8.09 -6.85
C LYS A 82 -7.85 8.46 -6.06
N SER A 83 -8.52 7.47 -5.51
CA SER A 83 -9.67 7.65 -4.64
C SER A 83 -9.37 7.09 -3.26
N VAL A 84 -10.10 7.59 -2.26
CA VAL A 84 -10.11 6.96 -0.94
C VAL A 84 -10.83 5.62 -1.08
N ASN A 85 -10.27 4.56 -0.50
CA ASN A 85 -10.93 3.25 -0.49
C ASN A 85 -12.14 3.31 0.47
N PRO A 86 -13.37 3.06 0.01
CA PRO A 86 -14.55 3.06 0.87
C PRO A 86 -14.46 2.00 1.98
N GLU A 87 -13.96 0.80 1.68
CA GLU A 87 -13.79 -0.27 2.68
C GLU A 87 -12.83 0.14 3.79
N TYR A 88 -11.75 0.84 3.43
CA TYR A 88 -10.84 1.41 4.42
C TYR A 88 -11.53 2.46 5.28
N LYS A 89 -12.41 3.29 4.71
CA LYS A 89 -13.12 4.33 5.46
C LYS A 89 -14.16 3.76 6.42
N GLU A 90 -14.78 2.64 6.05
CA GLU A 90 -15.75 1.92 6.86
C GLU A 90 -15.09 1.02 7.92
N MET A 91 -13.78 0.80 7.83
CA MET A 91 -13.03 -0.01 8.78
C MET A 91 -12.97 0.65 10.17
N GLY A 92 -13.47 -0.08 11.17
CA GLY A 92 -13.35 0.28 12.58
C GLY A 92 -14.59 0.97 13.16
N ASP A 93 -14.39 1.76 14.20
CA ASP A 93 -15.45 2.48 14.91
C ASP A 93 -14.97 3.87 15.41
N TYR A 94 -15.77 4.53 16.27
CA TYR A 94 -15.44 5.85 16.83
C TYR A 94 -14.12 5.88 17.60
N HIS A 95 -13.78 4.79 18.30
CA HIS A 95 -12.56 4.70 19.09
C HIS A 95 -11.42 4.08 18.28
N TRP A 96 -11.69 2.98 17.59
CA TRP A 96 -10.75 2.28 16.71
C TRP A 96 -10.91 2.77 15.28
N SER A 97 -10.34 3.94 14.98
CA SER A 97 -10.35 4.44 13.60
C SER A 97 -9.53 3.53 12.67
N ALA A 98 -9.86 3.55 11.37
CA ALA A 98 -9.12 2.83 10.33
C ALA A 98 -7.60 3.09 10.34
N ASP A 99 -7.19 4.31 10.68
CA ASP A 99 -5.79 4.70 10.80
C ASP A 99 -5.11 4.03 12.02
N ILE A 100 -5.80 3.95 13.16
CA ILE A 100 -5.30 3.20 14.32
C ILE A 100 -5.15 1.72 13.96
N ILE A 101 -6.19 1.11 13.38
CA ILE A 101 -6.17 -0.31 13.03
C ILE A 101 -5.03 -0.63 12.04
N SER A 102 -4.91 0.13 10.96
CA SER A 102 -3.88 -0.09 9.95
C SER A 102 -2.45 0.08 10.50
N ARG A 103 -2.24 1.02 11.43
CA ARG A 103 -0.95 1.19 12.12
C ARG A 103 -0.62 0.03 13.04
N GLN A 104 -1.62 -0.51 13.75
CA GLN A 104 -1.40 -1.68 14.60
C GLN A 104 -1.10 -2.92 13.75
N TRP A 105 -1.77 -3.09 12.62
CA TRP A 105 -1.45 -4.15 11.67
C TRP A 105 -0.03 -4.02 11.11
N TYR A 106 0.39 -2.81 10.73
CA TYR A 106 1.75 -2.56 10.27
C TYR A 106 2.81 -2.90 11.32
N GLN A 107 2.58 -2.53 12.58
CA GLN A 107 3.46 -2.86 13.70
C GLN A 107 3.53 -4.37 13.95
N ALA A 108 2.37 -5.04 13.93
CA ALA A 108 2.28 -6.49 14.10
C ALA A 108 2.97 -7.25 12.96
N GLU A 109 2.83 -6.76 11.72
CA GLU A 109 3.44 -7.39 10.53
C GLU A 109 4.96 -7.21 10.49
N THR A 110 5.44 -5.99 10.73
CA THR A 110 6.86 -5.67 10.54
C THR A 110 7.69 -5.81 11.80
N GLY A 111 7.06 -5.87 12.97
CA GLY A 111 7.72 -5.74 14.27
C GLY A 111 8.37 -4.38 14.49
N LYS A 112 8.06 -3.37 13.66
CA LYS A 112 8.66 -2.04 13.70
C LYS A 112 7.66 -1.02 14.23
N ILE A 113 8.17 -0.08 15.02
CA ILE A 113 7.38 1.05 15.52
C ILE A 113 7.38 2.15 14.44
N PRO A 114 6.21 2.63 13.99
CA PRO A 114 6.13 3.73 13.04
C PRO A 114 6.61 5.01 13.72
N VAL A 115 7.79 5.49 13.30
CA VAL A 115 8.34 6.79 13.72
C VAL A 115 7.92 7.89 12.73
N SER A 116 7.96 9.14 13.16
CA SER A 116 7.46 10.31 12.38
C SER A 116 8.16 10.45 11.03
N GLY A 117 9.43 10.03 10.92
CA GLY A 117 10.18 9.98 9.66
C GLY A 117 9.81 8.83 8.72
N ALA A 118 9.00 7.87 9.15
CA ALA A 118 8.51 6.75 8.34
C ALA A 118 7.09 6.98 7.77
N GLY A 119 6.60 8.24 7.82
CA GLY A 119 5.27 8.59 7.33
C GLY A 119 4.17 8.57 8.39
N TYR A 120 4.51 8.73 9.68
CA TYR A 120 3.56 8.88 10.78
C TYR A 120 3.35 10.37 11.13
N PRO A 121 2.23 11.00 10.73
CA PRO A 121 1.92 12.39 11.06
C PRO A 121 1.10 12.54 12.36
N GLY A 122 0.90 11.46 13.13
CA GLY A 122 0.09 11.46 14.34
C GLY A 122 0.83 12.03 15.57
N PRO A 123 0.11 12.31 16.66
CA PRO A 123 0.73 12.61 17.95
C PRO A 123 1.45 11.36 18.51
N PHE A 124 2.53 11.59 19.25
CA PHE A 124 3.23 10.57 20.05
C PHE A 124 2.70 10.56 21.48
#